data_AF-A0A0K1Q167-F1
#
_entry.id   AF-A0A0K1Q167-F1
#
_cell.length_a   1.000
_cell.length_b   1.000
_cell.length_c   1.000
_cell.angle_alpha   90.00
_cell.angle_beta   90.00
_cell.angle_gamma   90.00
#
_symmetry.space_group_name_H-M   'P 1'
#
loop_
_entity.id
_entity.type
_entity.pdbx_description
1 polymer ?
#
loop_
_entity_poly.entity_id
_entity_poly.type
_entity_poly.pdbx_seq_one_letter_code
_entity_poly.pdbx_strand_id
1 'polypeptide(L)'
;MNLTRASVVVALVSPFAAFTALGGLAACEDSSSSSPPTTFDAGQSNFAPGTGDARAPLGDAQTDATDTTTRTFKVKGTILNAANAGLVIQQSGSDDLTIAPGATAFEFATPRPSGSSYAVTIRSFPQHQVCKVKSAAGTVSEADVTDVVIDCANRASCNALLTDFPGTASGTYLVDPDGNGTVTPLVAQCDMTYDDGHGHVGGWTLLMSTNGMGPVALSSVPALASGGQGYLAIDVVKAIAAVSSQIHVRSTGQAATKSVTSTPNSTPITNLRQGVVVNYDITGNDQVGLWTGPLADANHLLFNADANAAIGAQRWPGVYWDWGGFGFHLIDTHSSWTYNNTATGGNEPMEVYVR
;
A
#
# COMPACT_ATOMS: atom_id res chain seq x y z
N MET A 1 -0.93 34.94 41.31
CA MET A 1 0.53 34.84 41.11
C MET A 1 0.76 33.70 40.12
N ASN A 2 0.79 34.05 38.82
CA ASN A 2 2.00 34.19 37.96
C ASN A 2 2.62 32.83 37.60
N LEU A 3 2.37 32.34 36.36
CA LEU A 3 3.19 32.48 35.13
C LEU A 3 4.29 31.39 35.11
N THR A 4 4.48 30.59 34.06
CA THR A 4 4.77 31.00 32.67
C THR A 4 4.41 29.94 31.61
N ARG A 5 3.94 30.45 30.46
CA ARG A 5 3.81 29.77 29.16
C ARG A 5 5.15 29.81 28.40
N ALA A 6 5.43 28.79 27.60
CA ALA A 6 6.46 28.85 26.55
C ALA A 6 5.79 28.92 25.18
N SER A 7 6.04 30.02 24.46
CA SER A 7 5.69 30.22 23.05
C SER A 7 6.92 29.86 22.20
N VAL A 8 6.73 29.10 21.12
CA VAL A 8 7.75 28.92 20.08
C VAL A 8 7.37 29.80 18.89
N VAL A 9 8.29 30.73 18.58
CA VAL A 9 8.25 31.65 17.43
C VAL A 9 8.90 30.93 16.26
N VAL A 10 8.20 30.81 15.13
CA VAL A 10 8.80 30.42 13.84
C VAL A 10 8.78 31.65 12.94
N ALA A 11 9.96 32.22 12.70
CA ALA A 11 10.18 33.35 11.82
C ALA A 11 10.45 32.87 10.38
N LEU A 12 9.76 33.50 9.43
CA LEU A 12 9.96 33.45 7.99
C LEU A 12 11.31 34.05 7.58
N VAL A 13 12.10 33.37 6.75
CA VAL A 13 13.12 34.02 5.89
C VAL A 13 13.32 33.22 4.58
N SER A 14 13.04 33.85 3.44
CA SER A 14 13.44 33.44 2.07
C SER A 14 14.96 33.54 1.87
N PRO A 15 15.50 33.00 0.76
CA PRO A 15 16.35 33.88 -0.04
C PRO A 15 16.18 33.75 -1.56
N PHE A 16 16.04 34.92 -2.19
CA PHE A 16 16.41 35.22 -3.56
C PHE A 16 17.81 35.87 -3.52
N ALA A 17 18.78 35.34 -4.28
CA ALA A 17 20.00 36.03 -4.71
C ALA A 17 20.58 35.21 -5.88
N ALA A 18 20.51 35.68 -7.13
CA ALA A 18 21.42 36.64 -7.76
C ALA A 18 22.88 36.16 -7.74
N PHE A 19 23.34 35.65 -8.90
CA PHE A 19 24.75 35.39 -9.17
C PHE A 19 25.18 36.22 -10.40
N THR A 20 26.00 37.23 -10.16
CA THR A 20 26.78 37.97 -11.15
C THR A 20 28.23 38.06 -10.65
N ALA A 21 29.18 37.62 -11.47
CA ALA A 21 30.59 38.01 -11.49
C ALA A 21 31.17 37.53 -12.84
N LEU A 22 31.49 38.39 -13.83
CA LEU A 22 32.59 39.34 -14.03
C LEU A 22 33.99 38.75 -14.32
N GLY A 23 34.54 39.17 -15.49
CA GLY A 23 35.96 39.27 -15.87
C GLY A 23 36.51 38.03 -16.56
N GLY A 24 37.17 38.06 -17.73
CA GLY A 24 37.80 39.03 -18.64
C GLY A 24 38.47 38.15 -19.73
N LEU A 25 39.03 38.56 -20.87
CA LEU A 25 39.61 39.79 -21.39
C LEU A 25 39.85 39.56 -22.91
N ALA A 26 40.24 40.64 -23.60
CA ALA A 26 40.77 40.76 -24.96
C ALA A 26 39.74 40.94 -26.10
N ALA A 27 39.93 41.82 -27.09
CA ALA A 27 40.57 43.14 -27.28
C ALA A 27 40.46 43.46 -28.79
N CYS A 28 40.69 44.74 -29.15
CA CYS A 28 40.64 45.41 -30.47
C CYS A 28 39.22 45.75 -30.96
N GLU A 29 38.80 47.03 -30.94
CA GLU A 29 39.19 48.15 -31.85
C GLU A 29 38.94 47.76 -33.32
N ASP A 30 38.24 48.50 -34.19
CA ASP A 30 38.17 49.94 -34.36
C ASP A 30 36.90 50.32 -35.20
N SER A 31 36.68 51.62 -35.22
CA SER A 31 35.64 52.50 -35.74
C SER A 31 35.07 52.38 -37.17
N SER A 32 33.88 52.98 -37.26
CA SER A 32 33.09 53.53 -38.39
C SER A 32 33.72 53.71 -39.77
N SER A 33 32.92 53.47 -40.84
CA SER A 33 32.47 54.47 -41.84
C SER A 33 31.89 53.79 -43.12
N SER A 34 30.73 54.27 -43.58
CA SER A 34 30.46 54.89 -44.91
C SER A 34 30.22 53.96 -46.12
N SER A 35 29.06 54.14 -46.78
CA SER A 35 28.66 53.63 -48.11
C SER A 35 29.41 54.35 -49.26
N PRO A 36 29.18 54.11 -50.58
CA PRO A 36 28.58 53.00 -51.37
C PRO A 36 29.51 52.60 -52.58
N PRO A 37 29.03 52.37 -53.83
CA PRO A 37 28.57 51.12 -54.47
C PRO A 37 29.51 50.62 -55.60
N THR A 38 29.38 49.39 -56.12
CA THR A 38 29.79 49.04 -57.50
C THR A 38 29.05 47.84 -58.10
N THR A 39 28.96 47.91 -59.42
CA THR A 39 28.16 47.22 -60.45
C THR A 39 28.89 46.07 -61.17
N PHE A 40 28.15 45.38 -62.07
CA PHE A 40 28.54 44.41 -63.13
C PHE A 40 28.63 42.93 -62.69
N ASP A 41 28.07 41.94 -63.40
CA ASP A 41 28.06 41.73 -64.85
C ASP A 41 26.85 40.85 -65.29
N ALA A 42 26.15 41.23 -66.36
CA ALA A 42 25.18 40.40 -67.06
C ALA A 42 25.53 40.40 -68.55
N GLY A 43 26.21 39.34 -68.98
CA GLY A 43 26.54 39.06 -70.38
C GLY A 43 25.33 38.58 -71.18
N GLN A 44 24.89 39.46 -72.07
CA GLN A 44 24.28 39.28 -73.40
C GLN A 44 23.73 37.90 -73.83
N SER A 45 22.49 37.91 -74.34
CA SER A 45 22.27 37.68 -75.79
C SER A 45 20.89 38.19 -76.26
N ASN A 46 20.91 38.80 -77.44
CA ASN A 46 19.78 39.40 -78.15
C ASN A 46 18.81 38.35 -78.70
N PHE A 47 17.50 38.60 -78.65
CA PHE A 47 16.56 38.27 -79.74
C PHE A 47 15.37 39.26 -79.76
N ALA A 48 15.05 39.76 -80.95
CA ALA A 48 14.00 40.73 -81.27
C ALA A 48 12.58 40.07 -81.30
N PRO A 49 11.48 40.86 -81.38
CA PRO A 49 10.16 40.42 -80.93
C PRO A 49 9.32 39.78 -82.05
N GLY A 50 8.60 38.72 -81.70
CA GLY A 50 7.58 38.08 -82.54
C GLY A 50 6.31 37.86 -81.72
N THR A 51 5.21 38.38 -82.23
CA THR A 51 3.85 38.37 -81.69
C THR A 51 3.17 36.99 -81.75
N GLY A 52 2.44 36.63 -80.69
CA GLY A 52 1.28 35.74 -80.73
C GLY A 52 1.56 34.23 -80.67
N ASP A 53 1.30 33.60 -79.53
CA ASP A 53 0.31 32.52 -79.37
C ASP A 53 0.33 31.93 -77.96
N ALA A 54 -0.86 31.56 -77.49
CA ALA A 54 -1.09 30.95 -76.20
C ALA A 54 -0.45 29.55 -76.12
N ARG A 55 0.48 29.38 -75.16
CA ARG A 55 0.82 28.09 -74.57
C ARG A 55 1.45 28.31 -73.20
N ALA A 56 0.76 27.85 -72.17
CA ALA A 56 1.23 27.86 -70.79
C ALA A 56 2.57 27.10 -70.65
N PRO A 57 3.58 27.66 -69.98
CA PRO A 57 4.68 26.87 -69.47
C PRO A 57 4.28 26.23 -68.13
N LEU A 58 4.39 24.90 -68.06
CA LEU A 58 4.65 24.19 -66.82
C LEU A 58 5.92 24.79 -66.20
N GLY A 59 5.88 25.27 -64.95
CA GLY A 59 7.08 25.89 -64.40
C GLY A 59 7.05 26.42 -62.97
N ASP A 60 5.96 26.29 -62.23
CA ASP A 60 5.94 26.66 -60.82
C ASP A 60 6.13 25.36 -60.03
N ALA A 61 7.37 24.89 -59.94
CA ALA A 61 7.74 23.96 -58.88
C ALA A 61 7.61 24.73 -57.56
N GLN A 62 6.38 24.79 -57.04
CA GLN A 62 6.13 25.08 -55.64
C GLN A 62 6.93 24.03 -54.87
N THR A 63 8.09 24.44 -54.35
CA THR A 63 8.78 23.70 -53.29
C THR A 63 7.75 23.47 -52.20
N ASP A 64 7.26 22.24 -52.15
CA ASP A 64 6.46 21.68 -51.08
C ASP A 64 7.30 21.87 -49.80
N ALA A 65 7.01 22.96 -49.09
CA ALA A 65 7.46 23.11 -47.73
C ALA A 65 6.89 21.92 -47.01
N THR A 66 7.74 20.94 -46.68
CA THR A 66 7.36 19.74 -45.95
C THR A 66 6.42 20.14 -44.83
N ASP A 67 5.14 19.82 -45.01
CA ASP A 67 4.11 19.99 -44.00
C ASP A 67 4.51 19.07 -42.84
N THR A 68 5.24 19.65 -41.90
CA THR A 68 5.72 18.99 -40.69
C THR A 68 4.67 19.13 -39.58
N THR A 69 3.38 19.00 -39.95
CA THR A 69 2.29 18.87 -38.99
C THR A 69 2.54 17.63 -38.14
N THR A 70 3.17 17.85 -36.98
CA THR A 70 3.43 16.79 -36.01
C THR A 70 2.08 16.30 -35.50
N ARG A 71 1.74 15.06 -35.84
CA ARG A 71 0.48 14.45 -35.43
C ARG A 71 0.49 14.27 -33.91
N THR A 72 -0.69 14.31 -33.29
CA THR A 72 -0.84 14.08 -31.86
C THR A 72 -1.68 12.84 -31.61
N PHE A 73 -1.31 12.08 -30.58
CA PHE A 73 -1.92 10.80 -30.23
C PHE A 73 -2.16 10.71 -28.73
N LYS A 74 -3.15 9.91 -28.34
CA LYS A 74 -3.55 9.75 -26.94
C LYS A 74 -2.74 8.66 -26.26
N VAL A 75 -2.60 8.79 -24.94
CA VAL A 75 -2.14 7.71 -24.07
C VAL A 75 -3.33 7.16 -23.32
N LYS A 76 -3.62 5.88 -23.53
CA LYS A 76 -4.69 5.13 -22.91
C LYS A 76 -4.19 3.74 -22.50
N GLY A 77 -4.97 3.04 -21.71
CA GLY A 77 -4.55 1.75 -21.21
C GLY A 77 -5.63 1.01 -20.45
N THR A 78 -5.24 -0.16 -19.94
CA THR A 78 -6.10 -1.05 -19.18
C THR A 78 -5.84 -0.90 -17.69
N ILE A 79 -6.91 -0.99 -16.89
CA ILE A 79 -6.85 -1.01 -15.44
C ILE A 79 -7.34 -2.38 -14.97
N LEU A 80 -6.55 -3.01 -14.11
CA LEU A 80 -6.87 -4.26 -13.46
C LEU A 80 -7.05 -3.99 -11.97
N ASN A 81 -8.13 -4.53 -11.40
CA ASN A 81 -8.32 -4.66 -9.95
C ASN A 81 -8.33 -3.34 -9.13
N ALA A 82 -8.53 -2.18 -9.77
CA ALA A 82 -8.70 -0.90 -9.07
C ALA A 82 -10.12 -0.79 -8.46
N ALA A 83 -10.34 -1.49 -7.35
CA ALA A 83 -11.66 -1.63 -6.74
C ALA A 83 -12.04 -0.44 -5.86
N ASN A 84 -11.05 0.27 -5.30
CA ASN A 84 -11.27 1.31 -4.29
C ASN A 84 -11.09 2.72 -4.85
N ALA A 85 -11.68 3.72 -4.18
CA ALA A 85 -11.57 5.13 -4.57
C ALA A 85 -10.19 5.71 -4.25
N GLY A 86 -9.81 6.80 -4.94
CA GLY A 86 -8.60 7.57 -4.65
C GLY A 86 -7.42 7.34 -5.59
N LEU A 87 -7.55 6.43 -6.56
CA LEU A 87 -6.54 6.28 -7.61
C LEU A 87 -6.50 7.54 -8.48
N VAL A 88 -5.35 8.21 -8.48
CA VAL A 88 -5.04 9.29 -9.42
C VAL A 88 -3.75 8.92 -10.13
N ILE A 89 -3.81 8.89 -11.46
CA ILE A 89 -2.65 8.72 -12.31
C ILE A 89 -2.26 10.05 -12.94
N GLN A 90 -0.99 10.19 -13.31
CA GLN A 90 -0.46 11.42 -13.88
C GLN A 90 0.34 11.10 -15.13
N GLN A 91 0.12 11.87 -16.19
CA GLN A 91 0.94 11.85 -17.39
C GLN A 91 1.97 12.98 -17.35
N SER A 92 3.24 12.59 -17.39
CA SER A 92 4.42 13.45 -17.57
C SER A 92 4.47 14.69 -16.65
N GLY A 93 3.96 14.58 -15.42
CA GLY A 93 4.11 15.60 -14.39
C GLY A 93 3.00 16.67 -14.28
N SER A 94 2.00 16.69 -15.18
CA SER A 94 1.03 17.80 -15.23
C SER A 94 -0.41 17.43 -15.56
N ASP A 95 -0.67 16.27 -16.17
CA ASP A 95 -2.01 15.85 -16.60
C ASP A 95 -2.52 14.74 -15.67
N ASP A 96 -3.18 15.16 -14.58
CA ASP A 96 -3.74 14.27 -13.57
C ASP A 96 -5.11 13.74 -14.00
N LEU A 97 -5.30 12.43 -13.87
CA LEU A 97 -6.54 11.74 -14.16
C LEU A 97 -6.98 10.93 -12.93
N THR A 98 -8.10 11.34 -12.34
CA THR A 98 -8.78 10.58 -11.29
C THR A 98 -9.51 9.40 -11.91
N ILE A 99 -9.25 8.21 -11.38
CA ILE A 99 -9.86 6.97 -11.83
C ILE A 99 -11.02 6.59 -10.89
N ALA A 100 -12.18 6.31 -11.48
CA ALA A 100 -13.34 5.85 -10.72
C ALA A 100 -13.12 4.39 -10.22
N PRO A 101 -13.63 4.04 -9.03
CA PRO A 101 -13.63 2.66 -8.55
C PRO A 101 -14.23 1.70 -9.59
N GLY A 102 -13.57 0.57 -9.84
CA GLY A 102 -14.01 -0.46 -10.78
C GLY A 102 -13.79 -0.12 -12.26
N ALA A 103 -13.14 1.01 -12.58
CA ALA A 103 -12.77 1.32 -13.96
C ALA A 103 -11.81 0.25 -14.52
N THR A 104 -12.03 -0.13 -15.79
CA THR A 104 -11.21 -1.14 -16.49
C THR A 104 -10.31 -0.54 -17.56
N ALA A 105 -10.45 0.76 -17.85
CA ALA A 105 -9.65 1.50 -18.82
C ALA A 105 -9.53 2.97 -18.44
N PHE A 106 -8.49 3.63 -18.94
CA PHE A 106 -8.27 5.07 -18.81
C PHE A 106 -7.84 5.69 -20.14
N GLU A 107 -8.05 7.00 -20.29
CA GLU A 107 -7.54 7.80 -21.40
C GLU A 107 -7.19 9.19 -20.88
N PHE A 108 -5.96 9.66 -21.13
CA PHE A 108 -5.56 11.03 -20.79
C PHE A 108 -6.19 12.06 -21.73
N ALA A 109 -6.61 13.20 -21.18
CA ALA A 109 -7.26 14.25 -21.95
C ALA A 109 -6.27 14.97 -22.89
N THR A 110 -4.99 15.08 -22.52
CA THR A 110 -4.00 15.80 -23.34
C THR A 110 -3.29 14.84 -24.31
N PRO A 111 -3.50 14.98 -25.65
CA PRO A 111 -2.73 14.21 -26.62
C PRO A 111 -1.28 14.69 -26.67
N ARG A 112 -0.39 13.79 -27.07
CA ARG A 112 1.06 13.98 -27.13
C ARG A 112 1.53 13.97 -28.59
N PRO A 113 2.45 14.85 -29.01
CA PRO A 113 3.02 14.81 -30.36
C PRO A 113 3.75 13.49 -30.66
N SER A 114 3.72 13.02 -31.91
CA SER A 114 4.56 11.90 -32.32
C SER A 114 6.05 12.21 -32.11
N GLY A 115 6.82 11.19 -31.74
CA GLY A 115 8.22 11.31 -31.34
C GLY A 115 8.45 11.87 -29.93
N SER A 116 7.42 12.39 -29.25
CA SER A 116 7.55 12.81 -27.85
C SER A 116 7.54 11.62 -26.89
N SER A 117 8.25 11.73 -25.76
CA SER A 117 8.17 10.71 -24.72
C SER A 117 6.81 10.75 -24.02
N TYR A 118 6.45 9.70 -23.27
CA TYR A 118 5.37 9.72 -22.29
C TYR A 118 5.85 9.04 -21.01
N ALA A 119 5.23 9.40 -19.89
CA ALA A 119 5.44 8.72 -18.61
C ALA A 119 4.14 8.75 -17.81
N VAL A 120 3.63 7.60 -17.40
CA VAL A 120 2.44 7.41 -16.58
C VAL A 120 2.90 7.01 -15.18
N THR A 121 2.57 7.84 -14.20
CA THR A 121 2.88 7.61 -12.78
C THR A 121 1.60 7.53 -11.96
N ILE A 122 1.67 6.86 -10.81
CA ILE A 122 0.59 6.90 -9.83
C ILE A 122 0.86 8.08 -8.91
N ARG A 123 -0.04 9.07 -8.92
CA ARG A 123 0.04 10.24 -8.05
C ARG A 123 -0.55 9.98 -6.68
N SER A 124 -1.65 9.22 -6.63
CA SER A 124 -2.21 8.70 -5.37
C SER A 124 -2.75 7.30 -5.59
N PHE A 125 -2.54 6.44 -4.60
CA PHE A 125 -3.06 5.08 -4.61
C PHE A 125 -4.55 5.07 -4.25
N PRO A 126 -5.31 4.08 -4.75
CA PRO A 126 -6.65 3.82 -4.24
C PRO A 126 -6.56 3.44 -2.76
N GLN A 127 -7.60 3.75 -1.99
CA GLN A 127 -7.69 3.38 -0.58
C GLN A 127 -7.45 1.88 -0.43
N HIS A 128 -6.57 1.48 0.49
CA HIS A 128 -6.30 0.09 0.85
C HIS A 128 -5.72 -0.80 -0.26
N GLN A 129 -5.30 -0.20 -1.38
CA GLN A 129 -4.75 -0.89 -2.53
C GLN A 129 -3.49 -0.19 -3.00
N VAL A 130 -2.53 -0.94 -3.53
CA VAL A 130 -1.38 -0.35 -4.22
C VAL A 130 -1.36 -0.84 -5.64
N CYS A 131 -1.08 0.07 -6.55
CA CYS A 131 -1.05 -0.20 -7.97
C CYS A 131 0.39 -0.17 -8.49
N LYS A 132 0.63 -0.94 -9.55
CA LYS A 132 1.87 -0.89 -10.34
C LYS A 132 1.51 -0.57 -11.77
N VAL A 133 2.39 0.17 -12.46
CA VAL A 133 2.22 0.51 -13.87
C VAL A 133 3.22 -0.29 -14.70
N LYS A 134 2.73 -1.04 -15.69
CA LYS A 134 3.52 -1.71 -16.74
C LYS A 134 3.48 -0.86 -18.00
N SER A 135 4.56 -0.89 -18.79
CA SER A 135 4.77 0.05 -19.91
C SER A 135 4.59 1.51 -19.47
N ALA A 136 5.10 1.86 -18.28
CA ALA A 136 4.86 3.15 -17.67
C ALA A 136 5.47 4.33 -18.44
N ALA A 137 6.42 4.09 -19.34
CA ALA A 137 7.06 5.14 -20.12
C ALA A 137 7.48 4.62 -21.49
N GLY A 138 7.59 5.52 -22.46
CA GLY A 138 8.00 5.21 -23.82
C GLY A 138 7.97 6.44 -24.72
N THR A 139 7.92 6.21 -26.03
CA THR A 139 7.79 7.25 -27.05
C THR A 139 6.48 7.07 -27.80
N VAL A 140 5.79 8.17 -28.06
CA VAL A 140 4.56 8.17 -28.85
C VAL A 140 4.93 7.99 -30.31
N SER A 141 4.40 6.93 -30.92
CA SER A 141 4.61 6.62 -32.34
C SER A 141 3.56 7.35 -33.21
N GLU A 142 3.32 6.89 -34.43
CA GLU A 142 2.26 7.40 -35.32
C GLU A 142 0.87 6.80 -34.98
N ALA A 143 0.63 6.46 -33.71
CA ALA A 143 -0.62 5.90 -33.19
C ALA A 143 -0.78 6.13 -31.67
N ASP A 144 -2.01 5.98 -31.17
CA ASP A 144 -2.31 6.00 -29.73
C ASP A 144 -1.51 4.93 -28.99
N VAL A 145 -0.99 5.30 -27.81
CA VAL A 145 -0.39 4.35 -26.87
C VAL A 145 -1.53 3.62 -26.16
N THR A 146 -1.50 2.29 -26.16
CA THR A 146 -2.59 1.44 -25.63
C THR A 146 -2.13 0.32 -24.70
N ASP A 147 -0.82 0.11 -24.57
CA ASP A 147 -0.21 -1.02 -23.87
C ASP A 147 0.11 -0.73 -22.39
N VAL A 148 -0.22 0.47 -21.90
CA VAL A 148 -0.08 0.81 -20.48
C VAL A 148 -1.08 0.00 -19.66
N VAL A 149 -0.58 -0.72 -18.66
CA VAL A 149 -1.43 -1.50 -17.75
C VAL A 149 -1.20 -1.05 -16.33
N ILE A 150 -2.28 -0.65 -15.65
CA ILE A 150 -2.29 -0.37 -14.22
C ILE A 150 -2.89 -1.57 -13.52
N ASP A 151 -2.15 -2.20 -12.62
CA ASP A 151 -2.58 -3.38 -11.87
C ASP A 151 -2.55 -3.09 -10.38
N CYS A 152 -3.72 -3.07 -9.76
CA CYS A 152 -3.90 -2.78 -8.34
C CYS A 152 -4.09 -4.06 -7.54
N ALA A 153 -3.60 -4.10 -6.30
CA ALA A 153 -3.82 -5.23 -5.41
C ALA A 153 -4.14 -4.73 -4.01
N ASN A 154 -5.06 -5.44 -3.35
CA ASN A 154 -5.26 -5.31 -1.91
C ASN A 154 -3.99 -5.74 -1.18
N ARG A 155 -3.85 -5.34 0.09
CA ARG A 155 -2.70 -5.75 0.91
C ARG A 155 -2.97 -7.05 1.64
N ALA A 156 -1.91 -7.83 1.81
CA ALA A 156 -1.99 -9.18 2.36
C ALA A 156 -2.39 -9.24 3.83
N SER A 157 -2.12 -8.19 4.59
CA SER A 157 -2.46 -8.08 5.99
C SER A 157 -2.62 -6.63 6.41
N CYS A 158 -3.14 -6.41 7.61
CA CYS A 158 -3.19 -5.09 8.24
C CYS A 158 -1.79 -4.47 8.37
N ASN A 159 -0.76 -5.28 8.61
CA ASN A 159 0.63 -4.82 8.71
C ASN A 159 1.18 -4.34 7.36
N ALA A 160 0.92 -5.09 6.28
CA ALA A 160 1.30 -4.66 4.93
C ALA A 160 0.59 -3.35 4.57
N LEU A 161 -0.70 -3.23 4.90
CA LEU A 161 -1.47 -2.01 4.70
C LEU A 161 -0.86 -0.81 5.45
N LEU A 162 -0.57 -0.97 6.75
CA LEU A 162 0.01 0.10 7.57
C LEU A 162 1.41 0.52 7.10
N THR A 163 2.18 -0.43 6.57
CA THR A 163 3.53 -0.16 6.03
C THR A 163 3.47 0.75 4.81
N ASP A 164 2.53 0.50 3.89
CA ASP A 164 2.38 1.32 2.67
C ASP A 164 1.67 2.65 2.94
N PHE A 165 0.79 2.68 3.94
CA PHE A 165 0.00 3.86 4.29
C PHE A 165 0.19 4.22 5.77
N PRO A 166 1.36 4.79 6.14
CA PRO A 166 1.61 5.28 7.49
C PRO A 166 0.53 6.29 7.90
N GLY A 167 -0.12 6.06 9.03
CA GLY A 167 -1.25 6.89 9.50
C GLY A 167 -2.65 6.29 9.24
N THR A 168 -2.72 5.09 8.67
CA THR A 168 -3.97 4.31 8.62
C THR A 168 -4.51 4.09 10.04
N ALA A 169 -5.76 4.47 10.29
CA ALA A 169 -6.40 4.31 11.60
C ALA A 169 -6.83 2.86 11.85
N SER A 170 -7.09 2.47 13.10
CA SER A 170 -7.75 1.19 13.39
C SER A 170 -9.15 1.16 12.78
N GLY A 171 -9.58 0.01 12.26
CA GLY A 171 -10.83 -0.08 11.49
C GLY A 171 -10.95 -1.37 10.69
N THR A 172 -11.95 -1.43 9.82
CA THR A 172 -12.18 -2.56 8.92
C THR A 172 -11.58 -2.28 7.54
N TYR A 173 -10.86 -3.26 7.00
CA TYR A 173 -10.14 -3.13 5.74
C TYR A 173 -10.29 -4.40 4.92
N LEU A 174 -10.36 -4.24 3.60
CA LEU A 174 -10.30 -5.38 2.69
C LEU A 174 -8.83 -5.81 2.55
N VAL A 175 -8.52 -7.03 2.98
CA VAL A 175 -7.19 -7.64 2.87
C VAL A 175 -7.27 -8.89 1.99
N ASP A 176 -6.15 -9.19 1.35
CA ASP A 176 -6.04 -10.28 0.38
C ASP A 176 -4.76 -11.08 0.63
N PRO A 177 -4.79 -12.04 1.56
CA PRO A 177 -3.58 -12.66 2.11
C PRO A 177 -2.76 -13.47 1.12
N ASP A 178 -3.40 -14.01 0.07
CA ASP A 178 -2.74 -14.75 -1.01
C ASP A 178 -2.72 -13.99 -2.35
N GLY A 179 -3.27 -12.78 -2.39
CA GLY A 179 -3.32 -11.94 -3.58
C GLY A 179 -4.29 -12.51 -4.62
N ASN A 180 -3.86 -12.64 -5.88
CA ASN A 180 -4.69 -13.25 -6.93
C ASN A 180 -4.79 -14.79 -6.80
N GLY A 181 -4.75 -15.32 -5.58
CA GLY A 181 -4.83 -16.73 -5.26
C GLY A 181 -6.27 -17.25 -5.22
N THR A 182 -6.51 -18.23 -4.35
CA THR A 182 -7.80 -18.91 -4.23
C THR A 182 -8.65 -18.39 -3.08
N VAL A 183 -8.03 -17.73 -2.10
CA VAL A 183 -8.75 -17.10 -0.99
C VAL A 183 -9.36 -15.81 -1.50
N THR A 184 -10.67 -15.66 -1.32
CA THR A 184 -11.33 -14.41 -1.67
C THR A 184 -10.86 -13.31 -0.72
N PRO A 185 -10.62 -12.08 -1.22
CA PRO A 185 -10.35 -10.93 -0.36
C PRO A 185 -11.42 -10.81 0.75
N LEU A 186 -10.98 -10.54 1.97
CA LEU A 186 -11.83 -10.56 3.15
C LEU A 186 -11.80 -9.22 3.90
N VAL A 187 -12.89 -8.92 4.60
CA VAL A 187 -12.97 -7.75 5.47
C VAL A 187 -12.35 -8.12 6.82
N ALA A 188 -11.14 -7.63 7.07
CA ALA A 188 -10.43 -7.81 8.31
C ALA A 188 -10.59 -6.61 9.24
N GLN A 189 -10.75 -6.87 10.53
CA GLN A 189 -10.59 -5.85 11.56
C GLN A 189 -9.10 -5.68 11.86
N CYS A 190 -8.60 -4.46 11.64
CA CYS A 190 -7.22 -4.08 11.90
C CYS A 190 -7.10 -3.20 13.15
N ASP A 191 -6.18 -3.56 14.03
CA ASP A 191 -5.66 -2.64 15.05
C ASP A 191 -4.34 -2.05 14.54
N MET A 192 -4.40 -0.77 14.17
CA MET A 192 -3.26 0.00 13.66
C MET A 192 -2.53 0.77 14.77
N THR A 193 -2.93 0.58 16.02
CA THR A 193 -2.50 1.41 17.14
C THR A 193 -1.80 0.65 18.25
N TYR A 194 -2.12 -0.63 18.44
CA TYR A 194 -1.54 -1.42 19.52
C TYR A 194 -0.02 -1.57 19.35
N ASP A 195 0.71 -1.15 20.37
CA ASP A 195 2.15 -1.32 20.52
C ASP A 195 2.40 -2.48 21.49
N ASP A 196 3.13 -3.50 21.03
CA ASP A 196 3.51 -4.62 21.87
C ASP A 196 4.64 -4.30 22.86
N GLY A 197 5.19 -3.09 22.83
CA GLY A 197 6.31 -2.67 23.67
C GLY A 197 7.66 -3.20 23.19
N HIS A 198 7.70 -3.85 22.03
CA HIS A 198 8.90 -4.45 21.43
C HIS A 198 9.23 -3.87 20.05
N GLY A 199 8.71 -2.68 19.73
CA GLY A 199 8.97 -1.99 18.48
C GLY A 199 8.01 -2.41 17.35
N HIS A 200 6.87 -3.00 17.70
CA HIS A 200 5.83 -3.36 16.74
C HIS A 200 4.53 -2.62 17.07
N VAL A 201 4.32 -1.51 16.35
CA VAL A 201 3.15 -0.66 16.49
C VAL A 201 2.18 -0.93 15.35
N GLY A 202 0.97 -1.36 15.69
CA GLY A 202 -0.13 -1.55 14.75
C GLY A 202 0.09 -2.67 13.73
N GLY A 203 -0.89 -2.79 12.82
CA GLY A 203 -0.87 -3.79 11.75
C GLY A 203 -1.38 -5.16 12.20
N TRP A 204 -2.10 -5.23 13.32
CA TRP A 204 -2.62 -6.46 13.88
C TRP A 204 -3.97 -6.82 13.23
N THR A 205 -4.06 -8.02 12.68
CA THR A 205 -5.24 -8.55 11.99
C THR A 205 -6.02 -9.48 12.93
N LEU A 206 -7.27 -9.14 13.25
CA LEU A 206 -8.12 -9.94 14.14
C LEU A 206 -8.55 -11.25 13.48
N LEU A 207 -8.31 -12.37 14.16
CA LEU A 207 -8.67 -13.71 13.69
C LEU A 207 -9.81 -14.34 14.48
N MET A 208 -9.91 -14.02 15.78
CA MET A 208 -10.90 -14.59 16.69
C MET A 208 -11.28 -13.56 17.76
N SER A 209 -12.57 -13.48 18.07
CA SER A 209 -13.09 -12.74 19.22
C SER A 209 -14.13 -13.60 19.93
N THR A 210 -14.02 -13.69 21.25
CA THR A 210 -14.92 -14.54 22.03
C THR A 210 -16.11 -13.78 22.62
N ASN A 211 -15.98 -12.47 22.85
CA ASN A 211 -16.91 -11.68 23.67
C ASN A 211 -17.31 -12.38 25.00
N GLY A 212 -16.37 -13.09 25.64
CA GLY A 212 -16.62 -13.82 26.88
C GLY A 212 -17.32 -15.17 26.68
N MET A 213 -17.53 -15.63 25.45
CA MET A 213 -17.92 -17.00 25.19
C MET A 213 -16.71 -17.93 25.29
N GLY A 214 -16.95 -19.19 25.68
CA GLY A 214 -15.94 -20.22 25.48
C GLY A 214 -15.69 -20.42 23.97
N PRO A 215 -14.46 -20.77 23.54
CA PRO A 215 -14.09 -20.89 22.12
C PRO A 215 -14.94 -21.90 21.34
N VAL A 216 -15.57 -22.85 22.02
CA VAL A 216 -16.40 -23.90 21.42
C VAL A 216 -17.79 -23.43 21.04
N ALA A 217 -18.27 -22.36 21.66
CA ALA A 217 -19.52 -21.74 21.27
C ALA A 217 -19.34 -20.77 20.09
N LEU A 218 -18.11 -20.62 19.57
CA LEU A 218 -17.83 -19.78 18.41
C LEU A 218 -18.10 -20.51 17.11
N SER A 219 -18.54 -19.73 16.12
CA SER A 219 -18.69 -20.17 14.74
C SER A 219 -17.80 -19.37 13.81
N SER A 220 -17.51 -19.92 12.64
CA SER A 220 -16.81 -19.18 11.60
C SER A 220 -17.68 -18.05 11.07
N VAL A 221 -17.15 -16.83 11.01
CA VAL A 221 -17.85 -15.66 10.49
C VAL A 221 -17.10 -15.08 9.27
N PRO A 222 -17.81 -14.52 8.28
CA PRO A 222 -17.18 -13.95 7.08
C PRO A 222 -16.46 -12.62 7.35
N ALA A 223 -16.87 -11.91 8.40
CA ALA A 223 -16.23 -10.69 8.88
C ALA A 223 -16.33 -10.67 10.40
N LEU A 224 -15.22 -10.41 11.07
CA LEU A 224 -15.11 -10.42 12.52
C LEU A 224 -14.80 -9.01 13.02
N ALA A 225 -15.57 -8.53 14.00
CA ALA A 225 -15.35 -7.24 14.65
C ALA A 225 -14.69 -7.44 16.02
N SER A 226 -14.01 -6.40 16.50
CA SER A 226 -13.52 -6.37 17.89
C SER A 226 -14.69 -6.39 18.87
N GLY A 227 -14.57 -7.17 19.95
CA GLY A 227 -15.66 -7.48 20.88
C GLY A 227 -16.79 -8.34 20.28
N GLY A 228 -16.60 -8.87 19.06
CA GLY A 228 -17.54 -9.77 18.41
C GLY A 228 -17.48 -11.20 18.93
N GLN A 229 -18.26 -12.09 18.33
CA GLN A 229 -18.31 -13.51 18.67
C GLN A 229 -18.10 -14.33 17.40
N GLY A 230 -16.90 -14.88 17.24
CA GLY A 230 -16.61 -15.76 16.12
C GLY A 230 -15.11 -15.85 15.82
N TYR A 231 -14.80 -16.60 14.77
CA TYR A 231 -13.46 -16.69 14.21
C TYR A 231 -13.52 -16.64 12.68
N LEU A 232 -12.43 -16.24 12.02
CA LEU A 232 -12.33 -16.30 10.56
C LEU A 232 -12.16 -17.75 10.10
N ALA A 233 -12.70 -18.11 8.94
CA ALA A 233 -12.58 -19.46 8.39
C ALA A 233 -11.12 -19.98 8.40
N ILE A 234 -10.93 -21.29 8.62
CA ILE A 234 -9.60 -21.83 8.93
C ILE A 234 -8.58 -21.67 7.78
N ASP A 235 -9.05 -21.73 6.54
CA ASP A 235 -8.30 -21.44 5.32
C ASP A 235 -7.85 -19.97 5.26
N VAL A 236 -8.74 -19.04 5.62
CA VAL A 236 -8.42 -17.62 5.78
C VAL A 236 -7.37 -17.41 6.88
N VAL A 237 -7.55 -18.03 8.05
CA VAL A 237 -6.59 -17.95 9.16
C VAL A 237 -5.22 -18.44 8.73
N LYS A 238 -5.14 -19.55 8.00
CA LYS A 238 -3.88 -20.07 7.45
C LYS A 238 -3.24 -19.10 6.47
N ALA A 239 -4.03 -18.50 5.57
CA ALA A 239 -3.53 -17.56 4.57
C ALA A 239 -2.96 -16.29 5.23
N ILE A 240 -3.66 -15.71 6.20
CA ILE A 240 -3.15 -14.55 6.97
C ILE A 240 -1.91 -14.97 7.78
N ALA A 241 -1.94 -16.11 8.46
CA ALA A 241 -0.80 -16.60 9.24
C ALA A 241 0.45 -16.86 8.37
N ALA A 242 0.27 -17.24 7.10
CA ALA A 242 1.37 -17.46 6.16
C ALA A 242 2.17 -16.19 5.85
N VAL A 243 1.51 -15.03 5.89
CA VAL A 243 2.13 -13.71 5.68
C VAL A 243 2.42 -12.96 6.99
N SER A 244 2.14 -13.58 8.13
CA SER A 244 2.37 -13.03 9.47
C SER A 244 3.52 -13.73 10.19
N SER A 245 4.13 -13.03 11.13
CA SER A 245 5.28 -13.48 11.92
C SER A 245 4.97 -13.63 13.41
N GLN A 246 3.89 -13.03 13.89
CA GLN A 246 3.55 -13.01 15.31
C GLN A 246 2.06 -13.23 15.56
N ILE A 247 1.76 -13.69 16.76
CA ILE A 247 0.42 -13.78 17.34
C ILE A 247 0.35 -12.83 18.52
N HIS A 248 -0.74 -12.09 18.64
CA HIS A 248 -1.03 -11.31 19.82
C HIS A 248 -2.36 -11.74 20.42
N VAL A 249 -2.37 -11.93 21.73
CA VAL A 249 -3.55 -12.34 22.49
C VAL A 249 -3.82 -11.30 23.56
N ARG A 250 -5.05 -10.80 23.63
CA ARG A 250 -5.47 -9.85 24.67
C ARG A 250 -6.84 -10.17 25.22
N SER A 251 -7.05 -9.80 26.48
CA SER A 251 -8.41 -9.68 27.03
C SER A 251 -8.85 -8.22 27.03
N THR A 252 -10.14 -7.97 26.81
CA THR A 252 -10.69 -6.61 26.63
C THR A 252 -10.71 -5.78 27.93
N GLY A 253 -10.29 -6.36 29.06
CA GLY A 253 -10.33 -5.74 30.38
C GLY A 253 -9.43 -4.52 30.53
N GLN A 254 -8.22 -4.53 29.95
CA GLN A 254 -7.33 -3.39 29.64
C GLN A 254 -6.12 -3.91 28.82
N ALA A 255 -5.93 -3.40 27.60
CA ALA A 255 -5.04 -3.99 26.59
C ALA A 255 -3.54 -4.04 26.94
N ALA A 256 -3.07 -3.15 27.82
CA ALA A 256 -1.64 -3.03 28.15
C ALA A 256 -1.21 -3.87 29.38
N THR A 257 -2.14 -4.40 30.17
CA THR A 257 -1.82 -5.22 31.35
C THR A 257 -2.32 -6.65 31.24
N LYS A 258 -3.23 -6.91 30.28
CA LYS A 258 -3.79 -8.23 30.02
C LYS A 258 -3.55 -8.68 28.58
N SER A 259 -2.28 -8.78 28.18
CA SER A 259 -1.93 -9.31 26.86
C SER A 259 -0.55 -9.96 26.81
N VAL A 260 -0.38 -10.82 25.79
CA VAL A 260 0.89 -11.44 25.41
C VAL A 260 1.04 -11.44 23.90
N THR A 261 2.28 -11.37 23.45
CA THR A 261 2.64 -11.42 22.03
C THR A 261 3.66 -12.53 21.83
N SER A 262 3.49 -13.37 20.82
CA SER A 262 4.50 -14.38 20.51
C SER A 262 5.75 -13.70 19.94
N THR A 263 6.91 -14.26 20.24
CA THR A 263 8.16 -13.96 19.55
C THR A 263 7.99 -14.20 18.04
N PRO A 264 8.61 -13.37 17.17
CA PRO A 264 8.52 -13.56 15.73
C PRO A 264 8.98 -14.94 15.27
N ASN A 265 8.22 -15.55 14.34
CA ASN A 265 8.52 -16.84 13.71
C ASN A 265 8.61 -18.04 14.67
N SER A 266 7.99 -17.94 15.84
CA SER A 266 7.96 -19.01 16.84
C SER A 266 6.94 -20.11 16.52
N THR A 267 6.92 -21.16 17.35
CA THR A 267 5.97 -22.27 17.25
C THR A 267 4.50 -21.82 17.23
N PRO A 268 4.06 -20.85 18.07
CA PRO A 268 2.73 -20.25 17.98
C PRO A 268 2.28 -19.89 16.56
N ILE A 269 3.04 -19.06 15.83
CA ILE A 269 2.67 -18.65 14.48
C ILE A 269 2.78 -19.79 13.47
N THR A 270 3.77 -20.68 13.64
CA THR A 270 3.94 -21.88 12.80
C THR A 270 2.72 -22.79 12.90
N ASN A 271 2.16 -22.93 14.10
CA ASN A 271 0.98 -23.73 14.35
C ASN A 271 -0.26 -23.16 13.65
N LEU A 272 -0.47 -21.83 13.68
CA LEU A 272 -1.56 -21.21 12.93
C LEU A 272 -1.42 -21.42 11.41
N ARG A 273 -0.21 -21.35 10.86
CA ARG A 273 0.04 -21.65 9.43
C ARG A 273 -0.35 -23.09 9.06
N GLN A 274 -0.15 -24.04 9.98
CA GLN A 274 -0.54 -25.43 9.80
C GLN A 274 -2.04 -25.68 10.10
N GLY A 275 -2.71 -24.71 10.73
CA GLY A 275 -4.09 -24.84 11.24
C GLY A 275 -4.18 -25.81 12.41
N VAL A 276 -3.12 -25.85 13.22
CA VAL A 276 -3.07 -26.64 14.46
C VAL A 276 -3.15 -25.71 15.68
N VAL A 277 -3.27 -26.30 16.86
CA VAL A 277 -3.30 -25.61 18.16
C VAL A 277 -2.02 -24.78 18.34
N VAL A 278 -2.12 -23.53 18.80
CA VAL A 278 -0.98 -22.61 19.04
C VAL A 278 0.10 -23.19 19.97
N ASN A 279 -0.22 -24.23 20.74
CA ASN A 279 0.71 -25.00 21.55
C ASN A 279 0.54 -26.50 21.29
N TYR A 280 1.44 -27.10 20.51
CA TYR A 280 1.45 -28.55 20.26
C TYR A 280 2.70 -29.25 20.82
N ASP A 281 3.57 -28.56 21.57
CA ASP A 281 4.70 -29.23 22.22
C ASP A 281 4.28 -29.77 23.59
N ILE A 282 4.15 -31.09 23.69
CA ILE A 282 3.56 -31.82 24.81
C ILE A 282 4.54 -32.04 25.97
N THR A 283 5.71 -31.40 25.97
CA THR A 283 6.72 -31.57 27.03
C THR A 283 7.28 -30.25 27.54
N GLY A 284 6.64 -29.66 28.56
CA GLY A 284 7.30 -28.76 29.51
C GLY A 284 6.93 -27.26 29.47
N ASN A 285 7.27 -26.56 30.55
CA ASN A 285 7.01 -25.13 30.79
C ASN A 285 7.98 -24.18 30.02
N ASP A 286 8.79 -24.74 29.11
CA ASP A 286 9.88 -24.03 28.41
C ASP A 286 9.39 -23.05 27.33
N GLN A 287 8.09 -23.08 27.03
CA GLN A 287 7.48 -22.29 25.95
C GLN A 287 7.15 -20.84 26.35
N VAL A 288 7.27 -20.47 27.63
CA VAL A 288 7.08 -19.07 28.09
C VAL A 288 8.04 -18.12 27.37
N GLY A 289 9.26 -18.57 27.08
CA GLY A 289 10.24 -17.80 26.31
C GLY A 289 9.85 -17.54 24.85
N LEU A 290 8.80 -18.20 24.33
CA LEU A 290 8.24 -17.90 23.02
C LEU A 290 7.22 -16.77 23.04
N TRP A 291 6.92 -16.20 24.20
CA TRP A 291 6.00 -15.10 24.38
C TRP A 291 6.70 -13.92 25.04
N THR A 292 6.16 -12.73 24.80
CA THR A 292 6.62 -11.46 25.37
C THR A 292 5.41 -10.66 25.85
N GLY A 293 5.68 -9.65 26.68
CA GLY A 293 4.67 -8.78 27.27
C GLY A 293 4.42 -9.03 28.76
N PRO A 294 3.53 -8.23 29.38
CA PRO A 294 3.33 -8.18 30.82
C PRO A 294 2.90 -9.50 31.47
N LEU A 295 2.30 -10.39 30.67
CA LEU A 295 1.81 -11.68 31.13
C LEU A 295 2.59 -12.85 30.52
N ALA A 296 3.77 -12.60 29.93
CA ALA A 296 4.65 -13.65 29.41
C ALA A 296 5.54 -14.24 30.51
N ASP A 297 4.92 -14.76 31.56
CA ASP A 297 5.60 -15.45 32.64
C ASP A 297 4.86 -16.75 33.00
N ALA A 298 5.54 -17.62 33.74
CA ALA A 298 4.99 -18.91 34.15
C ALA A 298 3.76 -18.78 35.07
N ASN A 299 3.50 -17.60 35.67
CA ASN A 299 2.33 -17.37 36.51
C ASN A 299 1.05 -17.04 35.71
N HIS A 300 1.20 -16.70 34.43
CA HIS A 300 0.11 -16.27 33.58
C HIS A 300 -0.07 -17.15 32.34
N LEU A 301 1.02 -17.74 31.84
CA LEU A 301 1.02 -18.73 30.76
C LEU A 301 1.46 -20.08 31.29
N LEU A 302 0.55 -21.06 31.37
CA LEU A 302 0.91 -22.47 31.41
C LEU A 302 0.47 -23.15 30.13
N PHE A 303 1.30 -24.06 29.65
CA PHE A 303 1.06 -24.82 28.44
C PHE A 303 0.87 -26.28 28.87
N ASN A 304 -0.38 -26.72 29.03
CA ASN A 304 -0.70 -28.10 29.37
C ASN A 304 -1.51 -28.75 28.25
N ALA A 305 -1.07 -29.92 27.80
CA ALA A 305 -1.82 -30.78 26.90
C ALA A 305 -2.38 -31.93 27.74
N ASP A 306 -3.71 -32.08 27.78
CA ASP A 306 -4.28 -33.33 28.24
C ASP A 306 -3.82 -34.45 27.30
N ALA A 307 -2.84 -35.25 27.75
CA ALA A 307 -2.23 -36.34 27.00
C ALA A 307 -3.24 -37.43 26.54
N ASN A 308 -4.49 -37.36 27.00
CA ASN A 308 -5.55 -38.33 26.73
C ASN A 308 -6.59 -37.88 25.69
N ALA A 309 -6.43 -36.70 25.08
CA ALA A 309 -7.44 -36.15 24.19
C ALA A 309 -7.11 -36.40 22.72
N ALA A 310 -7.78 -37.39 22.11
CA ALA A 310 -7.53 -37.84 20.73
C ALA A 310 -7.51 -36.69 19.70
N ILE A 311 -6.48 -36.71 18.85
CA ILE A 311 -6.20 -35.78 17.76
C ILE A 311 -7.21 -36.03 16.63
N GLY A 312 -8.21 -35.16 16.44
CA GLY A 312 -9.17 -35.32 15.33
C GLY A 312 -10.50 -34.55 15.39
N ALA A 313 -10.89 -33.97 16.52
CA ALA A 313 -12.09 -33.14 16.62
C ALA A 313 -11.70 -31.72 17.03
N GLN A 314 -11.87 -30.74 16.12
CA GLN A 314 -11.65 -29.28 16.26
C GLN A 314 -11.18 -28.81 17.65
N ARG A 315 -9.86 -28.60 17.82
CA ARG A 315 -9.28 -28.06 19.06
C ARG A 315 -8.56 -26.74 18.75
N TRP A 316 -9.06 -25.67 19.36
CA TRP A 316 -8.58 -24.29 19.30
C TRP A 316 -7.43 -24.06 20.33
N PRO A 317 -6.63 -22.98 20.21
CA PRO A 317 -5.28 -22.87 20.77
C PRO A 317 -5.18 -22.75 22.28
N GLY A 318 -4.31 -23.52 22.97
CA GLY A 318 -4.31 -23.66 24.42
C GLY A 318 -3.23 -23.01 25.31
N VAL A 319 -3.67 -22.27 26.33
CA VAL A 319 -2.94 -21.78 27.52
C VAL A 319 -3.80 -22.08 28.75
N TYR A 320 -3.22 -22.37 29.91
CA TYR A 320 -3.87 -22.82 31.14
C TYR A 320 -3.28 -22.10 32.37
N TRP A 321 -4.00 -22.04 33.50
CA TRP A 321 -3.49 -21.67 34.83
C TRP A 321 -4.24 -22.45 35.94
N ASP A 322 -3.54 -22.90 36.97
CA ASP A 322 -4.08 -23.71 38.09
C ASP A 322 -3.92 -22.99 39.45
N TRP A 323 -4.98 -23.07 40.28
CA TRP A 323 -5.11 -22.76 41.71
C TRP A 323 -4.49 -21.44 42.21
N GLY A 324 -4.77 -20.34 41.52
CA GLY A 324 -4.46 -18.99 42.02
C GLY A 324 -5.27 -17.82 41.43
N GLY A 325 -5.95 -18.02 40.28
CA GLY A 325 -6.98 -17.09 39.78
C GLY A 325 -6.55 -15.92 38.88
N PHE A 326 -5.31 -15.88 38.36
CA PHE A 326 -4.80 -14.69 37.63
C PHE A 326 -4.25 -14.92 36.20
N GLY A 327 -4.33 -16.12 35.61
CA GLY A 327 -3.71 -16.42 34.30
C GLY A 327 -4.63 -16.40 33.07
N PHE A 328 -4.05 -16.66 31.89
CA PHE A 328 -4.79 -16.83 30.64
C PHE A 328 -5.21 -18.27 30.40
N HIS A 329 -6.49 -18.47 30.06
CA HIS A 329 -7.07 -19.78 29.78
C HIS A 329 -7.58 -19.85 28.36
N LEU A 330 -7.14 -20.81 27.58
CA LEU A 330 -7.32 -20.83 26.14
C LEU A 330 -7.75 -22.22 25.67
N ILE A 331 -8.47 -23.06 26.43
CA ILE A 331 -8.71 -24.46 26.01
C ILE A 331 -10.15 -24.93 26.18
N ASP A 332 -10.71 -25.52 25.11
CA ASP A 332 -11.84 -26.48 25.04
C ASP A 332 -13.31 -26.07 25.30
N THR A 333 -14.19 -27.09 25.14
CA THR A 333 -15.65 -27.06 25.23
C THR A 333 -16.18 -26.92 26.65
N HIS A 334 -15.30 -27.11 27.64
CA HIS A 334 -15.61 -27.10 29.06
C HIS A 334 -15.03 -25.88 29.78
N SER A 335 -14.14 -25.12 29.13
CA SER A 335 -13.54 -23.95 29.74
C SER A 335 -14.09 -22.68 29.10
N SER A 336 -14.93 -22.00 29.86
CA SER A 336 -15.08 -20.59 29.66
C SER A 336 -13.81 -19.88 30.13
N TRP A 337 -13.47 -18.77 29.48
CA TRP A 337 -12.65 -17.76 30.13
C TRP A 337 -13.30 -17.50 31.47
N THR A 338 -12.68 -17.81 32.59
CA THR A 338 -13.16 -17.33 33.88
C THR A 338 -11.99 -16.63 34.50
N TYR A 339 -12.00 -15.30 34.47
CA TYR A 339 -11.27 -14.57 35.49
C TYR A 339 -11.96 -14.93 36.80
N ASN A 340 -11.35 -15.83 37.56
CA ASN A 340 -11.88 -16.27 38.83
C ASN A 340 -11.62 -15.17 39.88
N ASN A 341 -12.19 -13.99 39.67
CA ASN A 341 -12.52 -13.15 40.79
C ASN A 341 -13.66 -13.87 41.50
N THR A 342 -13.35 -14.44 42.66
CA THR A 342 -14.32 -15.04 43.58
C THR A 342 -15.49 -14.11 43.94
N ALA A 343 -15.45 -12.82 43.53
CA ALA A 343 -16.53 -11.86 43.71
C ALA A 343 -17.60 -11.80 42.59
N THR A 344 -17.38 -12.24 41.34
CA THR A 344 -18.36 -11.96 40.24
C THR A 344 -18.62 -13.06 39.20
N GLY A 345 -17.87 -14.17 39.14
CA GLY A 345 -18.28 -15.39 38.40
C GLY A 345 -18.56 -15.24 36.89
N GLY A 346 -17.89 -14.33 36.18
CA GLY A 346 -18.15 -14.02 34.77
C GLY A 346 -16.99 -14.36 33.83
N ASN A 347 -17.31 -14.56 32.56
CA ASN A 347 -16.32 -14.85 31.54
C ASN A 347 -15.63 -13.62 30.96
N GLU A 348 -14.32 -13.66 30.74
CA GLU A 348 -13.58 -12.54 30.15
C GLU A 348 -13.53 -12.61 28.61
N PRO A 349 -13.83 -11.51 27.90
CA PRO A 349 -13.66 -11.43 26.47
C PRO A 349 -12.21 -11.42 26.02
N MET A 350 -12.04 -11.93 24.81
CA MET A 350 -10.77 -12.47 24.38
C MET A 350 -10.62 -12.26 22.88
N GLU A 351 -9.45 -11.83 22.44
CA GLU A 351 -9.17 -11.59 21.04
C GLU A 351 -7.79 -12.11 20.65
N VAL A 352 -7.73 -12.75 19.47
CA VAL A 352 -6.50 -13.26 18.87
C VAL A 352 -6.23 -12.51 17.58
N TYR A 353 -5.05 -11.89 17.51
CA TYR A 353 -4.55 -11.15 16.38
C TYR A 353 -3.29 -11.78 15.81
N VAL A 354 -2.98 -11.49 14.56
CA VAL A 354 -1.69 -11.79 13.93
C VAL A 354 -1.10 -10.59 13.22
N ARG A 355 0.23 -10.56 13.14
CA ARG A 355 1.01 -9.50 12.49
C ARG A 355 2.12 -10.09 11.64
#